data_AF-H1LSU4-F1
#
_entry.id   AF-H1LSU4-F1
#
_cell.length_a   1.000
_cell.length_b   1.000
_cell.length_c   1.000
_cell.angle_alpha   90.00
_cell.angle_beta   90.00
_cell.angle_gamma   90.00
#
_symmetry.space_group_name_H-M   'P 1'
#
loop_
_entity.id
_entity.type
_entity.pdbx_description
1 polymer ?
#
loop_
_entity_poly.entity_id
_entity_poly.type
_entity_poly.pdbx_seq_one_letter_code
_entity_poly.pdbx_strand_id
1 'polypeptide(L)'
;MMNAKELKKAIEDNVKVLYRKTIDEASKEQVFYALSYAIKDTVIDEWINTHKAYDEQDAKILYYLSMEFLIGRALGNNIINLGARKEVAQVLGELGFDLTDIEDQESDPALGNGGLGRLAACFLDSLATLNYPAYGCGIRYHYGMFKQKIENGYQKEVPDDWIKNGYPFEIKRSEYSYIVKFGGNVRVENVNGKEKFIQEKLRFGKGYTL
;
A
#
# COMPACT_ATOMS: atom_id res chain seq x y z
N MET A 1 -15.76 8.50 -10.47
CA MET A 1 -15.81 7.02 -10.44
C MET A 1 -16.31 6.51 -11.79
N MET A 2 -15.70 5.45 -12.31
CA MET A 2 -16.15 4.76 -13.52
C MET A 2 -17.60 4.28 -13.37
N ASN A 3 -18.39 4.33 -14.44
CA ASN A 3 -19.70 3.67 -14.45
C ASN A 3 -19.55 2.14 -14.61
N ALA A 4 -20.63 1.39 -14.39
CA ALA A 4 -20.62 -0.08 -14.46
C ALA A 4 -20.01 -0.63 -15.78
N LYS A 5 -20.29 0.00 -16.93
CA LYS A 5 -19.79 -0.46 -18.24
C LYS A 5 -18.29 -0.21 -18.38
N GLU A 6 -17.82 0.94 -17.93
CA GLU A 6 -16.39 1.27 -17.90
C GLU A 6 -15.62 0.34 -16.96
N LEU A 7 -16.16 0.09 -15.76
CA LEU A 7 -15.56 -0.82 -14.79
C LEU A 7 -15.45 -2.24 -15.36
N LYS A 8 -16.53 -2.76 -15.95
CA LYS A 8 -16.54 -4.08 -16.57
C LYS A 8 -15.43 -4.21 -17.62
N LYS A 9 -15.35 -3.23 -18.52
CA LYS A 9 -14.32 -3.19 -19.55
C LYS A 9 -12.91 -3.08 -18.95
N ALA A 10 -12.73 -2.27 -17.92
CA ALA A 10 -11.43 -2.13 -17.25
C ALA A 10 -10.97 -3.45 -16.61
N ILE A 11 -11.88 -4.22 -16.00
CA ILE A 11 -11.58 -5.55 -15.46
C ILE A 11 -11.17 -6.50 -16.59
N GLU A 12 -11.95 -6.58 -17.68
CA GLU A 12 -11.64 -7.43 -18.84
C GLU A 12 -10.29 -7.06 -19.48
N ASP A 13 -10.04 -5.77 -19.70
CA ASP A 13 -8.79 -5.25 -20.25
C ASP A 13 -7.62 -5.55 -19.32
N ASN A 14 -7.78 -5.40 -18.00
CA ASN A 14 -6.73 -5.73 -17.03
C ASN A 14 -6.42 -7.23 -17.00
N VAL A 15 -7.44 -8.11 -17.06
CA VAL A 15 -7.21 -9.56 -17.17
C VAL A 15 -6.38 -9.87 -18.42
N LYS A 16 -6.75 -9.27 -19.56
CA LYS A 16 -6.03 -9.43 -20.82
C LYS A 16 -4.60 -8.93 -20.74
N VAL A 17 -4.36 -7.74 -20.18
CA VAL A 17 -3.02 -7.12 -20.12
C VAL A 17 -2.11 -7.85 -19.13
N LEU A 18 -2.62 -8.20 -17.96
CA LEU A 18 -1.83 -8.82 -16.90
C LEU A 18 -1.57 -10.30 -17.16
N TYR A 19 -2.52 -11.02 -17.77
CA TYR A 19 -2.49 -12.48 -17.85
C TYR A 19 -2.61 -13.07 -19.25
N ARG A 20 -2.89 -12.25 -20.28
CA ARG A 20 -3.13 -12.71 -21.67
C ARG A 20 -4.26 -13.73 -21.77
N LYS A 21 -5.30 -13.54 -20.96
CA LYS A 21 -6.50 -14.38 -20.89
C LYS A 21 -7.75 -13.56 -21.15
N THR A 22 -8.84 -14.24 -21.49
CA THR A 22 -10.18 -13.66 -21.41
C THR A 22 -10.78 -13.85 -20.01
N ILE A 23 -11.86 -13.14 -19.71
CA ILE A 23 -12.49 -13.16 -18.39
C ILE A 23 -13.03 -14.54 -18.01
N ASP A 24 -13.48 -15.33 -18.99
CA ASP A 24 -13.98 -16.70 -18.82
C ASP A 24 -12.89 -17.73 -18.49
N GLU A 25 -11.62 -17.42 -18.75
CA GLU A 25 -10.46 -18.26 -18.44
C GLU A 25 -9.72 -17.83 -17.16
N ALA A 26 -10.15 -16.71 -16.56
CA ALA A 26 -9.49 -16.09 -15.43
C ALA A 26 -9.80 -16.81 -14.12
N SER A 27 -8.78 -17.04 -13.29
CA SER A 27 -9.01 -17.48 -11.91
C SER A 27 -9.53 -16.33 -11.05
N LYS A 28 -10.14 -16.65 -9.90
CA LYS A 28 -10.56 -15.65 -8.90
C LYS A 28 -9.42 -14.71 -8.51
N GLU A 29 -8.21 -15.26 -8.32
CA GLU A 29 -7.01 -14.47 -8.02
C GLU A 29 -6.68 -13.48 -9.16
N GLN A 30 -6.75 -13.92 -10.42
CA GLN A 30 -6.50 -13.06 -11.58
C GLN A 30 -7.54 -11.93 -11.68
N VAL A 31 -8.81 -12.23 -11.39
CA VAL A 31 -9.89 -11.24 -11.32
C VAL A 31 -9.69 -10.27 -10.15
N PHE A 32 -9.22 -10.75 -8.99
CA PHE A 32 -8.85 -9.90 -7.85
C PHE A 32 -7.81 -8.85 -8.23
N TYR A 33 -6.71 -9.26 -8.86
CA TYR A 33 -5.70 -8.29 -9.32
C TYR A 33 -6.28 -7.34 -10.36
N ALA A 34 -7.01 -7.84 -11.37
CA ALA A 34 -7.60 -7.02 -12.41
C ALA A 34 -8.56 -5.96 -11.87
N LEU A 35 -9.42 -6.33 -10.92
CA LEU A 35 -10.30 -5.41 -10.21
C LEU A 35 -9.50 -4.42 -9.35
N SER A 36 -8.49 -4.90 -8.62
CA SER A 36 -7.65 -4.03 -7.78
C SER A 36 -6.96 -2.93 -8.58
N TYR A 37 -6.47 -3.24 -9.79
CA TYR A 37 -5.91 -2.24 -10.70
C TYR A 37 -6.96 -1.24 -11.20
N ALA A 38 -8.18 -1.69 -11.52
CA ALA A 38 -9.26 -0.80 -11.93
C ALA A 38 -9.69 0.17 -10.81
N ILE A 39 -9.81 -0.33 -9.58
CA ILE A 39 -10.11 0.49 -8.40
C ILE A 39 -8.96 1.45 -8.10
N LYS A 40 -7.71 0.96 -8.17
CA LYS A 40 -6.51 1.77 -7.93
C LYS A 40 -6.38 2.93 -8.91
N ASP A 41 -6.78 2.75 -10.17
CA ASP A 41 -6.77 3.84 -11.16
C ASP A 41 -7.59 5.05 -10.67
N THR A 42 -8.81 4.80 -10.17
CA THR A 42 -9.65 5.85 -9.57
C THR A 42 -9.01 6.45 -8.31
N VAL A 43 -8.39 5.63 -7.45
CA VAL A 43 -7.72 6.11 -6.24
C VAL A 43 -6.50 6.98 -6.57
N ILE A 44 -5.77 6.67 -7.64
CA ILE A 44 -4.61 7.45 -8.10
C ILE A 44 -5.05 8.86 -8.54
N ASP A 45 -6.15 8.96 -9.29
CA ASP A 45 -6.68 10.26 -9.71
C ASP A 45 -7.01 11.15 -8.51
N GLU A 46 -7.70 10.59 -7.50
CA GLU A 46 -8.00 11.30 -6.25
C GLU A 46 -6.74 11.69 -5.48
N TRP A 47 -5.74 10.80 -5.44
CA TRP A 47 -4.44 11.08 -4.81
C TRP A 47 -3.72 12.24 -5.50
N ILE A 48 -3.71 12.28 -6.84
CA ILE A 48 -3.10 13.36 -7.62
C ILE A 48 -3.81 14.69 -7.35
N ASN A 49 -5.14 14.68 -7.34
CA ASN A 49 -5.94 15.88 -7.06
C ASN A 49 -5.68 16.40 -5.64
N THR A 50 -5.60 15.50 -4.67
CA THR A 50 -5.28 15.83 -3.28
C THR A 50 -3.89 16.48 -3.16
N HIS A 51 -2.89 15.93 -3.85
CA HIS A 51 -1.53 16.47 -3.80
C HIS A 51 -1.43 17.88 -4.42
N LYS A 52 -2.09 18.10 -5.57
CA LYS A 52 -2.18 19.43 -6.18
C LYS A 52 -2.85 20.44 -5.24
N ALA A 53 -3.93 20.05 -4.58
CA ALA A 53 -4.61 20.91 -3.62
C ALA A 53 -3.73 21.27 -2.42
N TYR A 54 -2.91 20.33 -1.92
CA TYR A 54 -1.95 20.62 -0.84
C TYR A 54 -0.87 21.62 -1.28
N ASP A 55 -0.35 21.47 -2.51
CA ASP A 55 0.66 22.37 -3.07
C ASP A 55 0.09 23.79 -3.31
N GLU A 56 -1.11 23.89 -3.88
CA GLU A 56 -1.77 25.17 -4.16
C GLU A 56 -2.08 25.97 -2.89
N GLN A 57 -2.36 25.28 -1.79
CA GLN A 57 -2.74 25.88 -0.51
C GLN A 57 -1.54 26.13 0.43
N ASP A 58 -0.34 25.71 0.05
CA ASP A 58 0.84 25.66 0.94
C ASP A 58 0.48 25.00 2.29
N ALA A 59 -0.21 23.86 2.21
CA ALA A 59 -0.82 23.25 3.36
C ALA A 59 0.24 22.74 4.35
N LYS A 60 0.03 22.94 5.64
CA LYS A 60 0.87 22.31 6.68
C LYS A 60 0.56 20.81 6.74
N ILE A 61 1.56 19.98 6.45
CA ILE A 61 1.42 18.53 6.37
C ILE A 61 1.83 17.84 7.67
N LEU A 62 0.99 16.92 8.15
CA LEU A 62 1.30 16.02 9.27
C LEU A 62 1.99 14.74 8.77
N TYR A 63 3.10 14.36 9.39
CA TYR A 63 3.78 13.10 9.10
C TYR A 63 3.72 12.17 10.31
N TYR A 64 2.96 11.08 10.19
CA TYR A 64 2.84 10.06 11.23
C TYR A 64 3.87 8.94 11.00
N LEU A 65 4.94 8.94 11.81
CA LEU A 65 5.99 7.94 11.73
C LEU A 65 5.63 6.74 12.62
N SER A 66 5.56 5.54 12.04
CA SER A 66 5.33 4.31 12.80
C SER A 66 6.16 3.15 12.25
N MET A 67 6.61 2.29 13.15
CA MET A 67 7.25 1.03 12.77
C MET A 67 6.26 -0.02 12.32
N GLU A 68 4.95 0.16 12.59
CA GLU A 68 3.90 -0.79 12.24
C GLU A 68 2.69 -0.09 11.64
N PHE A 69 2.10 -0.72 10.63
CA PHE A 69 0.80 -0.36 10.05
C PHE A 69 0.01 -1.63 9.75
N LEU A 70 -1.03 -1.91 10.54
CA LEU A 70 -1.92 -3.04 10.33
C LEU A 70 -3.10 -2.60 9.46
N ILE A 71 -2.82 -2.36 8.18
CA ILE A 71 -3.80 -1.84 7.20
C ILE A 71 -4.94 -2.83 6.98
N GLY A 72 -4.61 -4.13 6.91
CA GLY A 72 -5.53 -5.20 6.50
C GLY A 72 -5.80 -5.18 4.99
N ARG A 73 -6.76 -5.99 4.55
CA ARG A 73 -7.24 -6.01 3.16
C ARG A 73 -7.73 -4.63 2.70
N ALA A 74 -7.21 -4.14 1.58
CA ALA A 74 -7.45 -2.80 1.06
C ALA A 74 -8.57 -2.75 0.02
N LEU A 75 -8.81 -3.82 -0.75
CA LEU A 75 -9.80 -3.81 -1.83
C LEU A 75 -11.19 -3.42 -1.33
N GLY A 76 -11.67 -4.12 -0.30
CA GLY A 76 -13.00 -3.87 0.27
C GLY A 76 -13.12 -2.46 0.85
N ASN A 77 -12.11 -1.98 1.57
CA ASN A 77 -12.09 -0.63 2.13
C ASN A 77 -12.12 0.44 1.03
N ASN A 78 -11.32 0.28 -0.03
CA ASN A 78 -11.33 1.21 -1.16
C ASN A 78 -12.70 1.26 -1.85
N ILE A 79 -13.30 0.10 -2.11
CA ILE A 79 -14.63 0.01 -2.72
C ILE A 79 -15.70 0.69 -1.85
N ILE A 80 -15.63 0.51 -0.52
CA ILE A 80 -16.57 1.12 0.42
C ILE A 80 -16.38 2.64 0.45
N ASN A 81 -15.15 3.13 0.59
CA ASN A 81 -14.85 4.56 0.69
C ASN A 81 -15.15 5.31 -0.62
N LEU A 82 -15.07 4.64 -1.76
CA LEU A 82 -15.54 5.17 -3.04
C LEU A 82 -17.07 5.18 -3.15
N GLY A 83 -17.80 4.43 -2.31
CA GLY A 83 -19.26 4.26 -2.43
C GLY A 83 -19.66 3.30 -3.57
N ALA A 84 -18.73 2.46 -4.03
CA ALA A 84 -18.85 1.67 -5.25
C ALA A 84 -19.36 0.23 -5.03
N ARG A 85 -19.62 -0.19 -3.79
CA ARG A 85 -19.84 -1.61 -3.44
C ARG A 85 -20.94 -2.29 -4.26
N LYS A 86 -22.08 -1.62 -4.43
CA LYS A 86 -23.21 -2.17 -5.20
C LYS A 86 -22.86 -2.33 -6.68
N GLU A 87 -22.25 -1.30 -7.26
CA GLU A 87 -21.85 -1.26 -8.66
C GLU A 87 -20.83 -2.36 -8.97
N VAL A 88 -19.79 -2.48 -8.13
CA VAL A 88 -18.75 -3.51 -8.28
C VAL A 88 -19.33 -4.91 -8.14
N ALA A 89 -20.19 -5.15 -7.14
CA ALA A 89 -20.83 -6.44 -6.95
C ALA A 89 -21.72 -6.83 -8.16
N GLN A 90 -22.47 -5.87 -8.72
CA GLN A 90 -23.26 -6.10 -9.93
C GLN A 90 -22.37 -6.48 -11.11
N VAL A 91 -21.32 -5.70 -11.38
CA VAL A 91 -20.41 -5.94 -12.50
C VAL A 91 -19.72 -7.30 -12.39
N LEU A 92 -19.23 -7.67 -11.20
CA LEU A 92 -18.66 -8.99 -10.97
C LEU A 92 -19.70 -10.10 -11.19
N GLY A 93 -20.93 -9.91 -10.71
CA GLY A 93 -22.03 -10.85 -10.94
C GLY A 93 -22.33 -11.07 -12.42
N GLU A 94 -22.32 -10.00 -13.23
CA GLU A 94 -22.45 -10.11 -14.69
C GLU A 94 -21.29 -10.83 -15.37
N LEU A 95 -20.10 -10.82 -14.74
CA LEU A 95 -18.91 -11.55 -15.19
C LEU A 95 -18.83 -12.98 -14.60
N GLY A 96 -19.78 -13.37 -13.75
CA GLY A 96 -19.85 -14.71 -13.16
C GLY A 96 -19.03 -14.89 -11.87
N PHE A 97 -18.67 -13.80 -11.19
CA PHE A 97 -17.90 -13.82 -9.94
C PHE A 97 -18.68 -13.20 -8.77
N ASP A 98 -18.46 -13.74 -7.56
CA ASP A 98 -18.95 -13.14 -6.32
C ASP A 98 -17.91 -12.20 -5.71
N LEU A 99 -18.33 -11.02 -5.23
CA LEU A 99 -17.40 -10.03 -4.67
C LEU A 99 -16.65 -10.57 -3.43
N THR A 100 -17.32 -11.32 -2.56
CA THR A 100 -16.72 -11.86 -1.34
C THR A 100 -15.60 -12.85 -1.68
N ASP A 101 -15.87 -13.73 -2.66
CA ASP A 101 -14.89 -14.68 -3.16
C ASP A 101 -13.64 -14.01 -3.75
N ILE A 102 -13.82 -12.84 -4.37
CA ILE A 102 -12.73 -12.02 -4.92
C ILE A 102 -11.97 -11.29 -3.80
N GLU A 103 -12.67 -10.71 -2.81
CA GLU A 103 -12.08 -10.06 -1.63
C GLU A 103 -11.24 -11.08 -0.81
N ASP A 104 -11.63 -12.35 -0.79
CA ASP A 104 -10.92 -13.43 -0.09
C ASP A 104 -9.63 -13.89 -0.79
N GLN A 105 -9.37 -13.44 -2.02
CA GLN A 105 -8.08 -13.67 -2.67
C GLN A 105 -6.99 -12.70 -2.18
N GLU A 106 -7.36 -11.60 -1.50
CA GLU A 106 -6.41 -10.63 -0.98
C GLU A 106 -5.70 -11.18 0.27
N SER A 107 -4.37 -11.19 0.24
CA SER A 107 -3.55 -11.45 1.44
C SER A 107 -3.42 -10.19 2.27
N ASP A 108 -3.55 -10.31 3.60
CA ASP A 108 -3.30 -9.21 4.52
C ASP A 108 -1.83 -8.74 4.44
N PRO A 109 -1.58 -7.42 4.28
CA PRO A 109 -0.22 -6.90 4.30
C PRO A 109 0.44 -7.11 5.65
N ALA A 110 1.57 -7.83 5.67
CA ALA A 110 2.32 -8.10 6.89
C ALA A 110 3.20 -6.89 7.31
N LEU A 111 2.55 -5.73 7.50
CA LEU A 111 3.17 -4.44 7.78
C LEU A 111 3.05 -3.98 9.25
N GLY A 112 2.38 -4.77 10.08
CA GLY A 112 2.24 -4.56 11.51
C GLY A 112 1.81 -5.85 12.19
N ASN A 113 1.74 -5.83 13.52
CA ASN A 113 1.36 -7.01 14.30
C ASN A 113 0.24 -6.71 15.29
N GLY A 114 0.40 -5.63 16.07
CA GLY A 114 -0.45 -5.37 17.23
C GLY A 114 -1.34 -4.14 17.13
N GLY A 115 -1.85 -3.73 18.30
CA GLY A 115 -2.70 -2.55 18.45
C GLY A 115 -2.00 -1.24 18.06
N LEU A 116 -0.66 -1.16 18.17
CA LEU A 116 0.11 -0.02 17.69
C LEU A 116 -0.09 0.18 16.18
N GLY A 117 0.11 -0.90 15.40
CA GLY A 117 -0.06 -0.88 13.96
C GLY A 117 -1.51 -0.61 13.55
N ARG A 118 -2.49 -1.16 14.30
CA ARG A 118 -3.90 -0.92 13.98
C ARG A 118 -4.34 0.50 14.31
N LEU A 119 -3.85 1.07 15.41
CA LEU A 119 -4.08 2.48 15.75
C LEU A 119 -3.55 3.40 14.66
N ALA A 120 -2.32 3.16 14.19
CA ALA A 120 -1.72 3.91 13.10
C ALA A 120 -2.57 3.83 11.82
N ALA A 121 -3.05 2.64 11.45
CA ALA A 121 -3.94 2.45 10.31
C ALA A 121 -5.27 3.21 10.45
N CYS A 122 -5.94 3.12 11.61
CA CYS A 122 -7.18 3.84 11.87
C CYS A 122 -7.00 5.36 11.86
N PHE A 123 -5.84 5.86 12.29
CA PHE A 123 -5.51 7.28 12.18
C PHE A 123 -5.42 7.72 10.72
N LEU A 124 -4.78 6.94 9.84
CA LEU A 124 -4.72 7.29 8.41
C LEU A 124 -6.11 7.36 7.77
N ASP A 125 -6.98 6.39 8.08
CA ASP A 125 -8.36 6.38 7.59
C ASP A 125 -9.16 7.60 8.10
N SER A 126 -9.00 7.96 9.38
CA SER A 126 -9.64 9.14 9.97
C SER A 126 -9.12 10.45 9.37
N LEU A 127 -7.80 10.56 9.16
CA LEU A 127 -7.17 11.74 8.57
C LEU A 127 -7.66 11.95 7.14
N ALA A 128 -7.76 10.87 6.34
CA ALA A 128 -8.32 10.92 4.99
C ALA A 128 -9.81 11.34 5.03
N THR A 129 -10.62 10.70 5.87
CA THR A 129 -12.07 10.99 5.99
C THR A 129 -12.35 12.45 6.40
N LEU A 130 -11.52 13.00 7.28
CA LEU A 130 -11.65 14.38 7.77
C LEU A 130 -10.93 15.41 6.89
N ASN A 131 -10.36 14.99 5.75
CA ASN A 131 -9.61 15.84 4.82
C ASN A 131 -8.41 16.56 5.46
N TYR A 132 -7.72 15.91 6.41
CA TYR A 132 -6.49 16.46 6.97
C TYR A 132 -5.28 16.16 6.07
N PRO A 133 -4.43 17.18 5.77
CA PRO A 133 -3.17 16.97 5.07
C PRO A 133 -2.20 16.13 5.89
N ALA A 134 -2.12 14.83 5.58
CA ALA A 134 -1.28 13.91 6.34
C ALA A 134 -0.74 12.73 5.53
N TYR A 135 0.41 12.21 5.97
CA TYR A 135 1.01 10.98 5.48
C TYR A 135 1.38 10.03 6.62
N GLY A 136 1.28 8.73 6.35
CA GLY A 136 1.91 7.68 7.15
C GLY A 136 3.28 7.33 6.59
N CYS A 137 4.29 7.20 7.45
CA CYS A 137 5.62 6.74 7.04
C CYS A 137 6.01 5.53 7.88
N GLY A 138 6.35 4.44 7.19
CA GLY A 138 6.77 3.19 7.82
C GLY A 138 7.77 2.42 6.98
N ILE A 139 7.98 1.15 7.36
CA ILE A 139 8.89 0.24 6.69
C ILE A 139 8.08 -0.82 5.95
N ARG A 140 8.44 -1.10 4.70
CA ARG A 140 7.83 -2.16 3.90
C ARG A 140 8.46 -3.52 4.23
N TYR A 141 7.92 -4.20 5.24
CA TYR A 141 8.41 -5.52 5.64
C TYR A 141 8.12 -6.59 4.58
N HIS A 142 9.14 -7.38 4.25
CA HIS A 142 9.00 -8.45 3.25
C HIS A 142 8.24 -9.66 3.81
N TYR A 143 8.49 -10.02 5.08
CA TYR A 143 7.94 -11.22 5.72
C TYR A 143 7.12 -10.94 6.99
N GLY A 144 6.86 -9.67 7.29
CA GLY A 144 6.23 -9.23 8.53
C GLY A 144 6.91 -9.77 9.79
N MET A 145 6.08 -10.17 10.75
CA MET A 145 6.53 -10.83 11.99
C MET A 145 6.65 -12.35 11.79
N PHE A 146 5.52 -13.04 11.62
CA PHE A 146 5.43 -14.43 11.15
C PHE A 146 3.97 -14.79 10.84
N LYS A 147 3.76 -15.80 9.99
CA LYS A 147 2.48 -16.46 9.80
C LYS A 147 2.38 -17.65 10.76
N GLN A 148 1.39 -17.61 11.65
CA GLN A 148 1.18 -18.67 12.64
C GLN A 148 0.61 -19.93 11.97
N LYS A 149 1.24 -21.08 12.21
CA LYS A 149 0.69 -22.41 11.91
C LYS A 149 0.59 -23.22 13.19
N ILE A 150 -0.43 -24.06 13.29
CA ILE A 150 -0.56 -25.02 14.40
C ILE A 150 -0.19 -26.41 13.86
N GLU A 151 0.90 -26.98 14.36
CA GLU A 151 1.35 -28.33 14.02
C GLU A 151 1.45 -29.17 15.30
N ASN A 152 0.74 -30.30 15.34
CA ASN A 152 0.70 -31.20 16.50
C ASN A 152 0.34 -30.52 17.84
N GLY A 153 -0.53 -29.50 17.80
CA GLY A 153 -0.94 -28.74 18.98
C GLY A 153 0.00 -27.62 19.42
N TYR A 154 1.10 -27.37 18.68
CA TYR A 154 2.07 -26.33 18.99
C TYR A 154 2.13 -25.26 17.90
N GLN A 155 2.49 -24.04 18.30
CA GLN A 155 2.78 -22.95 17.38
C GLN A 155 4.06 -23.25 16.59
N LYS A 156 3.97 -23.04 15.27
CA LYS A 156 5.10 -22.99 14.35
C LYS A 156 5.06 -21.68 13.59
N GLU A 157 6.19 -20.98 13.61
CA GLU A 157 6.37 -19.70 12.94
C GLU A 157 6.92 -19.97 11.54
N VAL A 158 6.25 -19.44 10.52
CA VAL A 158 6.76 -19.45 9.15
C VAL A 158 6.76 -18.02 8.58
N PRO A 159 7.64 -17.68 7.62
CA PRO A 159 7.60 -16.37 6.97
C PRO A 159 6.25 -16.11 6.31
N ASP A 160 5.76 -14.87 6.38
CA ASP A 160 4.55 -14.45 5.67
C ASP A 160 4.91 -13.98 4.26
N ASP A 161 4.43 -14.68 3.23
CA ASP A 161 4.75 -14.43 1.82
C ASP A 161 3.70 -13.56 1.10
N TRP A 162 3.08 -12.60 1.80
CA TRP A 162 2.01 -11.71 1.30
C TRP A 162 2.31 -10.97 -0.01
N ILE A 163 3.59 -10.75 -0.35
CA ILE A 163 4.03 -10.06 -1.59
C ILE A 163 4.52 -11.01 -2.69
N LYS A 164 4.37 -12.33 -2.53
CA LYS A 164 4.86 -13.33 -3.48
C LYS A 164 4.40 -13.06 -4.92
N ASN A 165 3.15 -12.62 -5.08
CA ASN A 165 2.54 -12.32 -6.37
C ASN A 165 2.45 -10.79 -6.64
N GLY A 166 3.17 -9.99 -5.85
CA GLY A 166 3.07 -8.52 -5.83
C GLY A 166 1.97 -8.04 -4.88
N TYR A 167 1.89 -6.72 -4.70
CA TYR A 167 0.81 -6.07 -3.95
C TYR A 167 0.19 -5.00 -4.84
N PRO A 168 -1.10 -5.10 -5.23
CA PRO A 168 -1.66 -4.21 -6.24
C PRO A 168 -1.80 -2.77 -5.73
N PHE A 169 -1.85 -2.53 -4.42
CA PHE A 169 -2.13 -1.21 -3.83
C PHE A 169 -0.90 -0.35 -3.50
N GLU A 170 0.31 -0.70 -3.94
CA GLU A 170 1.52 0.12 -3.78
C GLU A 170 2.06 0.66 -5.12
N ILE A 171 2.82 1.77 -5.11
CA ILE A 171 3.47 2.33 -6.31
C ILE A 171 4.89 2.77 -5.97
N LYS A 172 5.87 1.95 -6.37
CA LYS A 172 7.28 2.28 -6.18
C LYS A 172 7.66 3.61 -6.88
N ARG A 173 8.15 4.58 -6.11
CA ARG A 173 8.69 5.86 -6.61
C ARG A 173 10.21 5.89 -6.51
N SER A 174 10.88 5.33 -7.52
CA SER A 174 12.34 5.18 -7.50
C SER A 174 13.10 6.52 -7.55
N GLU A 175 12.46 7.56 -8.06
CA GLU A 175 12.94 8.94 -8.08
C GLU A 175 13.01 9.56 -6.67
N TYR A 176 12.19 9.09 -5.73
CA TYR A 176 12.23 9.52 -4.33
C TYR A 176 13.08 8.55 -3.52
N SER A 177 14.37 8.49 -3.86
CA SER A 177 15.35 7.66 -3.15
C SER A 177 16.27 8.50 -2.28
N TYR A 178 16.53 8.00 -1.07
CA TYR A 178 17.38 8.67 -0.09
C TYR A 178 18.49 7.73 0.39
N ILE A 179 19.67 8.31 0.61
CA ILE A 179 20.82 7.60 1.17
C ILE A 179 20.70 7.66 2.69
N VAL A 180 20.60 6.49 3.32
CA VAL A 180 20.65 6.35 4.78
C VAL A 180 22.05 5.86 5.16
N LYS A 181 22.67 6.56 6.10
CA LYS A 181 24.05 6.31 6.52
C LYS A 181 24.06 5.57 7.86
N PHE A 182 24.92 4.57 7.99
CA PHE A 182 25.07 3.77 9.20
C PHE A 182 26.54 3.66 9.63
N GLY A 183 26.76 3.60 10.95
CA GLY A 183 28.10 3.50 11.55
C GLY A 183 28.95 4.76 11.30
N GLY A 184 30.25 4.56 11.15
CA GLY A 184 31.22 5.63 10.93
C GLY A 184 31.63 6.37 12.21
N ASN A 185 32.35 7.48 12.03
CA ASN A 185 32.77 8.38 13.09
C ASN A 185 32.52 9.82 12.69
N VAL A 186 32.43 10.71 13.67
CA VAL A 186 32.32 12.15 13.44
C VAL A 186 33.65 12.80 13.80
N ARG A 187 34.21 13.56 12.84
CA ARG A 187 35.36 14.43 13.07
C ARG A 187 34.87 15.87 13.14
N VAL A 188 35.32 16.61 14.15
CA VAL A 188 34.96 18.01 14.34
C VAL A 188 36.11 18.87 13.84
N GLU A 189 35.82 19.82 12.96
CA GLU A 189 36.74 20.87 12.53
C GLU A 189 36.20 22.23 12.95
N ASN A 190 37.09 23.13 13.40
CA ASN A 190 36.72 24.53 13.58
C ASN A 190 37.04 25.29 12.30
N VAL A 191 36.02 25.80 11.62
CA VAL A 191 36.16 26.60 10.40
C VAL A 191 35.52 27.95 10.66
N ASN A 192 36.33 29.02 10.68
CA ASN A 192 35.90 30.40 10.93
C ASN A 192 35.11 30.57 12.25
N GLY A 193 35.54 29.90 13.33
CA GLY A 193 34.89 29.99 14.64
C GLY A 193 33.61 29.16 14.76
N LYS A 194 33.23 28.39 13.73
CA LYS A 194 32.09 27.46 13.77
C LYS A 194 32.58 26.01 13.72
N GLU A 195 31.98 25.17 14.55
CA GLU A 195 32.19 23.74 14.50
C GLU A 195 31.49 23.14 13.27
N LYS A 196 32.24 22.41 12.46
CA LYS A 196 31.75 21.63 11.33
C LYS A 196 31.93 20.15 11.64
N PHE A 197 30.83 19.41 11.65
CA PHE A 197 30.81 17.98 11.88
C PHE A 197 30.93 17.25 10.55
N ILE A 198 32.05 16.55 10.35
CA ILE A 198 32.35 15.77 9.15
C ILE A 198 32.16 14.29 9.46
N GLN A 199 31.30 13.62 8.69
CA GLN A 199 31.02 12.20 8.85
C GLN A 199 31.99 11.36 8.00
N GLU A 200 32.67 10.40 8.63
CA GLU A 200 33.69 9.57 8.00
C GLU A 200 33.41 8.07 8.21
N LYS A 201 33.95 7.21 7.32
CA LYS A 201 33.86 5.73 7.41
C LYS A 201 32.42 5.17 7.46
N LEU A 202 31.50 5.80 6.73
CA LEU A 202 30.09 5.43 6.69
C LEU A 202 29.83 4.18 5.86
N ARG A 203 28.84 3.38 6.25
CA ARG A 203 28.16 2.39 5.40
C ARG A 203 26.87 3.00 4.85
N PHE A 204 26.50 2.63 3.63
CA PHE A 204 25.35 3.20 2.93
C PHE A 204 24.24 2.15 2.78
N GLY A 205 23.02 2.52 3.17
CA GLY A 205 21.78 1.87 2.78
C GLY A 205 20.98 2.78 1.84
N LYS A 206 20.17 2.21 0.96
CA LYS A 206 19.29 2.97 0.06
C LYS A 206 17.83 2.70 0.42
N GLY A 207 17.10 3.76 0.76
CA GLY A 207 15.65 3.73 0.97
C GLY A 207 14.89 4.21 -0.27
N TYR A 208 13.65 3.76 -0.42
CA TYR A 208 12.73 4.18 -1.48
C TYR A 208 11.37 4.50 -0.87
N THR A 209 10.69 5.51 -1.41
CA THR A 209 9.26 5.71 -1.18
C THR A 209 8.44 4.78 -2.08
N LEU A 210 7.32 4.27 -1.54
CA LEU A 210 6.39 3.34 -2.18
C LEU A 210 4.98 3.92 -2.20
#